data_AF-L5LPI0-F1
#
_entry.id   AF-L5LPI0-F1
#
_cell.length_a   1.000
_cell.length_b   1.000
_cell.length_c   1.000
_cell.angle_alpha   90.00
_cell.angle_beta   90.00
_cell.angle_gamma   90.00
#
_symmetry.space_group_name_H-M   'P 1'
#
loop_
_entity.id
_entity.type
_entity.pdbx_description
1 polymer ?
#
loop_
_entity_poly.entity_id
_entity_poly.type
_entity_poly.pdbx_seq_one_letter_code
_entity_poly.pdbx_strand_id
1 'polypeptide(L)' 'MIDSRDDFTEERLAKLQDPFSLYRCHTIMNCTRTCPKGLNPGKAIAEIKKMMATYKEKKASA' A
#
# COMPACT_ATOMS: atom_id res chain seq x y z
N MET A 1 -5.99 0.97 4.62
CA MET A 1 -5.26 0.00 5.46
C MET A 1 -6.24 -1.10 5.83
N ILE A 2 -5.80 -2.32 6.16
CA ILE A 2 -6.71 -3.51 6.12
C ILE A 2 -7.23 -3.97 7.48
N ASP A 3 -6.77 -3.41 8.60
CA ASP A 3 -7.34 -3.73 9.91
C ASP A 3 -8.74 -3.11 9.98
N SER A 4 -9.78 -3.93 10.18
CA SER A 4 -11.18 -3.49 10.15
C SER A 4 -11.57 -2.57 11.29
N ARG A 5 -10.69 -2.43 12.30
CA ARG A 5 -10.88 -1.53 13.44
C ARG A 5 -10.23 -0.15 13.22
N ASP A 6 -9.51 0.06 12.13
CA ASP A 6 -8.78 1.29 11.84
C ASP A 6 -9.62 2.28 11.03
N ASP A 7 -10.02 3.38 11.68
CA ASP A 7 -10.81 4.45 11.03
C ASP A 7 -9.95 5.41 10.19
N PHE A 8 -8.61 5.35 10.30
CA PHE A 8 -7.68 6.32 9.69
C PHE A 8 -7.05 5.85 8.39
N THR A 9 -7.79 5.06 7.59
CA THR A 9 -7.25 4.48 6.36
C THR A 9 -6.84 5.55 5.34
N GLU A 10 -7.59 6.64 5.22
CA GLU A 10 -7.30 7.69 4.24
C GLU A 10 -6.06 8.50 4.62
N GLU A 11 -5.93 8.89 5.88
CA GLU A 11 -4.80 9.64 6.41
C GLU A 11 -3.51 8.85 6.27
N ARG A 12 -3.58 7.53 6.43
CA ARG A 12 -2.43 6.63 6.23
C ARG A 12 -2.02 6.52 4.77
N LEU A 13 -2.97 6.52 3.84
CA LEU A 13 -2.69 6.55 2.41
C LEU A 13 -2.12 7.91 1.99
N ALA A 14 -2.66 9.01 2.52
CA ALA A 14 -2.18 10.36 2.25
C ALA A 14 -0.71 10.57 2.65
N LYS A 15 -0.26 9.93 3.74
CA LYS A 15 1.16 9.95 4.17
C LYS A 15 2.12 9.32 3.16
N LEU A 16 1.62 8.49 2.23
CA LEU A 16 2.42 7.83 1.20
C LEU A 16 2.38 8.55 -0.15
N GLN A 17 1.70 9.71 -0.22
CA GLN A 17 1.45 10.45 -1.45
C GLN A 17 2.61 11.41 -1.80
N ASP A 18 3.81 10.86 -1.95
CA ASP A 18 5.00 11.56 -2.43
C ASP A 18 5.81 10.67 -3.39
N PRO A 19 6.74 11.21 -4.20
CA PRO A 19 7.45 10.44 -5.22
C PRO A 19 8.31 9.28 -4.68
N PHE A 20 8.65 9.29 -3.38
CA PHE A 20 9.61 8.38 -2.78
C PHE A 20 8.97 7.28 -1.94
N SER A 21 8.09 7.62 -1.00
CA SER A 21 7.64 6.71 0.06
C SER A 21 7.11 5.36 -0.44
N LEU A 22 6.21 5.37 -1.43
CA LEU A 22 5.64 4.15 -2.02
C LEU A 22 6.16 3.86 -3.43
N TYR A 23 6.38 4.91 -4.22
CA TYR A 23 6.54 4.80 -5.67
C TYR A 23 7.98 4.48 -6.13
N ARG A 24 8.92 4.24 -5.20
CA ARG A 24 10.25 3.64 -5.50
C ARG A 24 10.24 2.13 -5.55
N CYS A 25 9.14 1.48 -5.16
CA CYS A 25 8.99 0.06 -5.39
C CYS A 25 8.82 -0.20 -6.90
N HIS A 26 9.85 -0.76 -7.55
CA HIS A 26 9.82 -1.17 -8.97
C HIS A 26 9.60 -2.67 -9.17
N THR A 27 8.94 -3.32 -8.21
CA THR A 27 8.55 -4.75 -8.34
C THR A 27 9.74 -5.70 -8.58
N ILE A 28 10.89 -5.41 -7.95
CA ILE A 28 12.12 -6.23 -8.05
C ILE A 28 11.98 -7.57 -7.31
N MET A 29 11.06 -7.66 -6.33
CA MET A 29 10.69 -8.87 -5.58
C MET A 29 11.78 -9.52 -4.71
N ASN A 30 12.98 -8.93 -4.60
CA ASN A 30 14.02 -9.39 -3.67
C ASN A 30 13.54 -9.45 -2.21
N CYS A 31 12.66 -8.53 -1.80
CA CYS A 31 12.09 -8.49 -0.45
C CYS A 31 11.27 -9.74 -0.10
N THR A 32 10.47 -10.25 -1.05
CA THR A 32 9.70 -11.49 -0.86
C THR A 32 10.62 -12.71 -0.86
N ARG A 33 11.61 -12.75 -1.77
CA ARG A 33 12.55 -13.88 -1.86
C ARG A 33 13.42 -14.03 -0.60
N THR A 34 13.85 -12.93 -0.01
CA THR A 34 14.79 -12.94 1.12
C THR A 34 14.11 -13.09 2.48
N CYS A 35 12.78 -13.04 2.56
CA CYS A 35 12.10 -13.00 3.85
C CYS A 35 12.20 -14.36 4.57
N PRO A 36 12.89 -14.45 5.72
CA PRO A 36 13.08 -15.73 6.43
C PRO A 36 11.78 -16.25 7.07
N LYS A 37 10.76 -15.39 7.15
CA LYS A 37 9.44 -15.72 7.69
C LYS A 37 8.42 -16.12 6.61
N GLY A 38 8.83 -16.20 5.35
CA GLY A 38 7.93 -16.52 4.24
C GLY A 38 6.83 -15.47 3.99
N LEU A 39 7.02 -14.24 4.50
CA LEU A 39 6.07 -13.15 4.25
C LEU A 39 6.22 -12.63 2.82
N ASN A 40 5.15 -12.04 2.29
CA ASN A 40 5.15 -11.45 0.95
C ASN A 40 4.97 -9.92 0.98
N PRO A 41 6.03 -9.17 1.32
CA PRO A 41 5.99 -7.71 1.32
C PRO A 41 5.75 -7.12 -0.08
N GLY A 42 6.25 -7.75 -1.14
CA GLY A 42 6.00 -7.31 -2.52
C GLY A 42 4.51 -7.29 -2.87
N LYS A 43 3.77 -8.34 -2.48
CA LYS A 43 2.31 -8.40 -2.64
C LYS A 43 1.61 -7.31 -1.81
N ALA A 44 2.02 -7.09 -0.56
CA ALA A 44 1.43 -6.05 0.28
C ALA A 44 1.61 -4.65 -0.31
N ILE A 45 2.79 -4.33 -0.86
CA ILE A 45 3.06 -3.06 -1.54
C ILE A 45 2.16 -2.90 -2.78
N ALA A 46 1.96 -3.97 -3.55
CA ALA A 46 1.06 -3.95 -4.71
C ALA A 46 -0.40 -3.67 -4.32
N GLU A 47 -0.89 -4.25 -3.23
CA GLU A 47 -2.24 -3.95 -2.71
C GLU A 47 -2.37 -2.50 -2.25
N ILE A 48 -1.35 -1.94 -1.59
CA ILE A 48 -1.33 -0.52 -1.21
C ILE A 48 -1.38 0.37 -2.47
N LYS A 49 -0.64 0.04 -3.54
CA LYS A 49 -0.69 0.79 -4.80
C LYS A 49 -2.07 0.76 -5.46
N LYS A 50 -2.78 -0.37 -5.41
CA LYS A 50 -4.17 -0.46 -5.89
C LYS A 50 -5.08 0.46 -5.07
N MET A 51 -4.96 0.42 -3.74
CA MET A 51 -5.72 1.32 -2.85
C MET A 51 -5.44 2.79 -3.16
N MET A 52 -4.17 3.16 -3.39
CA MET A 52 -3.78 4.52 -3.78
C MET A 52 -4.37 4.98 -5.11
N ALA A 53 -4.64 4.06 -6.04
CA ALA A 53 -5.28 4.39 -7.31
C ALA A 53 -6.79 4.64 -7.16
N THR A 54 -7.47 3.91 -6.25
CA THR A 54 -8.94 3.92 -6.17
C THR A 54 -9.52 4.71 -4.99
N TYR A 55 -8.73 5.09 -3.98
CA TYR A 55 -9.30 5.67 -2.74
C TYR A 55 -9.99 7.03 -2.94
N LYS A 56 -9.58 7.83 -3.94
CA LYS A 56 -10.23 9.11 -4.26
C LYS A 56 -11.62 8.92 -4.90
N GLU A 57 -11.81 7.85 -5.66
CA GLU A 57 -13.11 7.51 -6.28
C GLU A 57 -14.12 7.13 -5.20
N LYS A 58 -13.68 6.43 -4.14
CA LYS A 58 -14.53 6.11 -2.99
C LYS A 58 -14.97 7.36 -2.22
N LYS A 59 -14.09 8.35 -2.05
CA LYS A 59 -14.44 9.64 -1.41
C LYS A 59 -15.44 10.46 -2.22
N ALA A 60 -15.40 10.39 -3.55
CA ALA A 60 -16.36 11.10 -4.41
C ALA A 60 -17.73 10.40 -4.52
N SER A 61 -17.80 9.12 -4.14
CA SER A 61 -19.01 8.29 -4.22
C SER A 61 -19.71 8.10 -2.86
N ALA A 62 -19.18 8.71 -1.80
CA ALA A 62 -19.68 8.70 -0.43
C ALA A 62 -20.15 10.11 -0.04
#